data_AF-A0A537FTJ9-F1
#
_entry.id   AF-A0A537FTJ9-F1
#
_cell.length_a   1.000
_cell.length_b   1.000
_cell.length_c   1.000
_cell.angle_alpha   90.00
_cell.angle_beta   90.00
_cell.angle_gamma   90.00
#
_symmetry.space_group_name_H-M   'P 1'
#
loop_
_entity.id
_entity.type
_entity.pdbx_description
1 polymer ?
#
loop_
_entity_poly.entity_id
_entity_poly.type
_entity_poly.pdbx_seq_one_letter_code
_entity_poly.pdbx_strand_id
1 'polypeptide(L)'
;MTNLQFSPEMLDRGALLKALRALRKGEFSVRMPMDLVGIDGEIAQAFNDVVEINEMIAEEFSRIGNEVGKEGKTGQRAKLPVATGSWQECVESVNTLIGDLVQPTAEVARVIESVAKGDLSRSMLLEIDGRPLRGDFLRIGKVVNTMVNQL
;
A
#
# COMPACT_ATOMS: atom_id res chain seq x y z
N MET A 1 -17.38 -33.41 45.84
CA MET A 1 -17.58 -32.46 44.74
C MET A 1 -16.65 -31.29 44.99
N THR A 2 -15.46 -31.29 44.37
CA THR A 2 -14.47 -30.23 44.56
C THR A 2 -14.72 -29.19 43.49
N ASN A 3 -15.24 -28.02 43.89
CA ASN A 3 -15.38 -26.86 43.01
C ASN A 3 -13.99 -26.42 42.57
N LEU A 4 -13.62 -26.73 41.33
CA LEU A 4 -12.55 -26.05 40.62
C LEU A 4 -13.07 -24.63 40.33
N GLN A 5 -12.77 -23.69 41.23
CA GLN A 5 -12.80 -22.28 40.87
C GLN A 5 -11.73 -22.06 39.81
N PHE A 6 -12.13 -22.09 38.53
CA PHE A 6 -11.36 -21.50 37.46
C PHE A 6 -11.38 -19.99 37.71
N SER A 7 -10.38 -19.49 38.45
CA SER A 7 -10.03 -18.07 38.35
C SER A 7 -9.50 -17.88 36.93
N PRO A 8 -10.16 -17.09 36.06
CA PRO A 8 -9.63 -16.84 34.73
C PRO A 8 -8.24 -16.23 34.88
N GLU A 9 -7.26 -16.72 34.12
CA GLU A 9 -5.94 -16.10 34.11
C GLU A 9 -6.11 -14.62 33.77
N MET A 10 -5.49 -13.74 34.57
CA MET A 10 -5.48 -12.31 34.31
C MET A 10 -4.39 -11.98 33.30
N LEU A 11 -4.60 -10.93 32.52
CA LEU A 11 -3.61 -10.47 31.55
C LEU A 11 -2.32 -10.02 32.24
N ASP A 12 -1.19 -10.66 31.90
CA ASP A 12 0.13 -10.20 32.32
C ASP A 12 0.50 -8.89 31.57
N ARG A 13 0.56 -7.79 32.34
CA ARG A 13 0.94 -6.46 31.85
C ARG A 13 2.37 -6.41 31.31
N GLY A 14 3.28 -7.20 31.86
CA GLY A 14 4.65 -7.33 31.37
C GLY A 14 4.70 -7.99 30.01
N ALA A 15 3.89 -9.03 29.80
CA ALA A 15 3.72 -9.68 28.51
C ALA A 15 3.11 -8.72 27.47
N LEU A 16 2.04 -7.99 27.84
CA LEU A 16 1.43 -6.97 26.97
C LEU A 16 2.45 -5.88 26.57
N LEU A 17 3.22 -5.36 27.52
CA LEU A 17 4.24 -4.34 27.22
C LEU A 17 5.32 -4.87 26.28
N LYS A 18 5.75 -6.13 26.46
CA LYS A 18 6.70 -6.78 25.56
C LYS A 18 6.09 -6.91 24.15
N ALA A 19 4.83 -7.31 24.06
CA ALA A 19 4.11 -7.47 22.80
C ALA A 19 3.94 -6.13 22.06
N LEU A 20 3.54 -5.07 22.75
CA LEU A 20 3.48 -3.71 22.20
C LEU A 20 4.85 -3.23 21.69
N ARG A 21 5.93 -3.54 22.41
CA ARG A 21 7.31 -3.22 21.97
C ARG A 21 7.74 -4.00 20.75
N ALA A 22 7.29 -5.26 20.62
CA ALA A 22 7.53 -6.10 19.44
C ALA A 22 6.76 -5.56 18.23
N LEU A 23 5.46 -5.31 18.38
CA LEU A 23 4.61 -4.70 17.34
C LEU A 23 5.19 -3.36 16.86
N ARG A 24 5.66 -2.50 17.76
CA ARG A 24 6.29 -1.22 17.40
C ARG A 24 7.53 -1.40 16.50
N LYS A 25 8.22 -2.53 16.59
CA LYS A 25 9.38 -2.86 15.73
C LYS A 25 8.99 -3.54 14.41
N GLY A 26 7.70 -3.80 14.18
CA GLY A 26 7.21 -4.56 13.04
C GLY A 26 7.29 -6.08 13.23
N GLU A 27 7.45 -6.57 14.46
CA GLU A 27 7.41 -8.01 14.73
C GLU A 27 5.95 -8.48 14.78
N PHE A 28 5.39 -8.82 13.62
CA PHE A 28 3.98 -9.19 13.50
C PHE A 28 3.66 -10.63 13.84
N SER A 29 4.62 -11.45 14.28
CA SER A 29 4.34 -12.82 14.75
C SER A 29 3.89 -12.89 16.22
N VAL A 30 3.96 -11.76 16.94
CA VAL A 30 3.56 -11.71 18.35
C VAL A 30 2.05 -11.84 18.51
N ARG A 31 1.61 -12.67 19.47
CA ARG A 31 0.20 -12.86 19.79
C ARG A 31 0.00 -12.85 21.30
N MET A 32 -1.15 -12.33 21.72
CA MET A 32 -1.64 -12.40 23.10
C MET A 32 -2.51 -13.65 23.30
N PRO A 33 -2.60 -14.19 24.53
CA PRO A 33 -3.40 -15.39 24.82
C PRO A 33 -4.90 -15.16 24.53
N MET A 34 -5.55 -16.20 24.00
CA MET A 34 -6.96 -16.16 23.56
C MET A 34 -7.93 -16.86 24.52
N ASP A 35 -7.40 -17.46 25.58
CA ASP A 35 -8.13 -18.14 26.65
C ASP A 35 -8.49 -17.21 27.82
N LEU A 36 -8.03 -15.96 27.78
CA LEU A 36 -8.43 -14.90 28.71
C LEU A 36 -9.91 -14.52 28.48
N VAL A 37 -10.61 -14.16 29.55
CA VAL A 37 -12.03 -13.77 29.51
C VAL A 37 -12.25 -12.37 30.08
N GLY A 38 -13.41 -11.79 29.78
CA GLY A 38 -13.74 -10.43 30.17
C GLY A 38 -12.84 -9.41 29.48
N ILE A 39 -12.60 -8.27 30.16
CA ILE A 39 -11.82 -7.16 29.59
C ILE A 39 -10.40 -7.58 29.20
N ASP A 40 -9.77 -8.47 29.96
CA ASP A 40 -8.42 -8.97 29.66
C ASP A 40 -8.38 -9.74 28.33
N GLY A 41 -9.42 -10.55 28.06
CA GLY A 41 -9.61 -11.20 26.76
C GLY A 41 -9.92 -10.22 25.63
N GLU A 42 -10.77 -9.21 25.88
CA GLU A 42 -11.07 -8.16 24.90
C GLU A 42 -9.81 -7.34 24.54
N ILE A 43 -8.96 -7.02 25.51
CA ILE A 43 -7.67 -6.33 25.27
C ILE A 43 -6.74 -7.22 24.44
N ALA A 44 -6.65 -8.51 24.76
CA ALA A 44 -5.81 -9.46 24.02
C ALA A 44 -6.28 -9.63 22.56
N GLN A 45 -7.59 -9.75 22.35
CA GLN A 45 -8.19 -9.79 21.01
C GLN A 45 -7.91 -8.49 20.25
N ALA A 46 -8.20 -7.34 20.84
CA ALA A 46 -7.97 -6.04 20.18
C ALA A 46 -6.49 -5.84 19.81
N PHE A 47 -5.56 -6.29 20.67
CA PHE A 47 -4.14 -6.28 20.32
C PHE A 47 -3.85 -7.17 19.11
N ASN A 48 -4.36 -8.41 19.10
CA ASN A 48 -4.14 -9.35 18.01
C ASN A 48 -4.73 -8.84 16.69
N ASP A 49 -5.92 -8.22 16.71
CA ASP A 49 -6.54 -7.59 15.54
C ASP A 49 -5.66 -6.47 14.97
N VAL A 50 -5.05 -5.65 15.84
CA VAL A 50 -4.10 -4.61 15.43
C VAL A 50 -2.83 -5.23 14.84
N VAL A 51 -2.32 -6.32 15.41
CA VAL A 51 -1.15 -7.00 14.82
C VAL A 51 -1.50 -7.54 13.42
N GLU A 52 -2.66 -8.18 13.27
CA GLU A 52 -3.10 -8.79 12.02
C GLU A 52 -3.27 -7.75 10.90
N ILE A 53 -3.90 -6.60 11.17
CA ILE A 53 -4.04 -5.55 10.15
C ILE A 53 -2.68 -4.97 9.74
N ASN A 54 -1.75 -4.81 10.69
CA ASN A 54 -0.41 -4.33 10.38
C ASN A 54 0.38 -5.34 9.53
N GLU A 55 0.24 -6.64 9.83
CA GLU A 55 0.83 -7.73 9.05
C GLU A 55 0.33 -7.72 7.60
N MET A 56 -1.00 -7.69 7.42
CA MET A 56 -1.62 -7.67 6.09
C MET A 56 -1.21 -6.44 5.27
N ILE A 57 -1.11 -5.25 5.89
CA ILE A 57 -0.65 -4.04 5.19
C ILE A 57 0.80 -4.20 4.73
N ALA A 58 1.67 -4.69 5.60
CA ALA A 58 3.08 -4.87 5.27
C ALA A 58 3.28 -5.86 4.12
N GLU A 59 2.56 -6.99 4.15
CA GLU A 59 2.55 -7.97 3.08
C GLU A 59 2.03 -7.39 1.76
N GLU A 60 0.91 -6.66 1.81
CA GLU A 60 0.31 -6.08 0.63
C GLU A 60 1.19 -5.00 -0.01
N PHE A 61 1.84 -4.17 0.80
CA PHE A 61 2.80 -3.17 0.30
C PHE A 61 4.06 -3.83 -0.28
N SER A 62 4.54 -4.92 0.33
CA SER A 62 5.63 -5.72 -0.22
C SER A 62 5.26 -6.30 -1.59
N ARG A 63 4.05 -6.89 -1.70
CA ARG A 63 3.50 -7.42 -2.95
C ARG A 63 3.44 -6.35 -4.03
N ILE A 64 2.84 -5.19 -3.73
CA ILE A 64 2.71 -4.09 -4.68
C ILE A 64 4.05 -3.50 -5.08
N GLY A 65 4.98 -3.33 -4.14
CA GLY A 65 6.34 -2.90 -4.42
C GLY A 65 7.05 -3.85 -5.40
N ASN A 66 6.81 -5.16 -5.27
CA ASN A 66 7.36 -6.15 -6.20
C ASN A 66 6.63 -6.13 -7.56
N GLU A 67 5.31 -6.27 -7.57
CA GLU A 67 4.53 -6.40 -8.81
C GLU A 67 4.58 -5.13 -9.67
N VAL A 68 4.30 -3.97 -9.08
CA VAL A 68 4.29 -2.69 -9.82
C VAL A 68 5.71 -2.19 -10.03
N GLY A 69 6.53 -2.21 -8.97
CA GLY A 69 7.85 -1.57 -8.98
C GLY A 69 8.95 -2.39 -9.66
N LYS A 70 8.96 -3.72 -9.47
CA LYS A 70 10.03 -4.60 -10.01
C LYS A 70 9.60 -5.37 -11.25
N GLU A 71 8.39 -5.90 -11.26
CA GLU A 71 7.86 -6.70 -12.38
C GLU A 71 7.17 -5.84 -13.44
N GLY A 72 6.93 -4.56 -13.18
CA GLY A 72 6.30 -3.64 -14.14
C GLY A 72 4.81 -3.92 -14.39
N LYS A 73 4.12 -4.65 -13.50
CA LYS A 73 2.68 -4.91 -13.58
C LYS A 73 1.89 -3.68 -13.13
N THR A 74 2.00 -2.59 -13.89
CA THR A 74 1.48 -1.25 -13.58
C THR A 74 -0.05 -1.15 -13.43
N GLY A 75 -0.80 -2.19 -13.84
CA GLY A 75 -2.24 -2.29 -13.61
C GLY A 75 -2.63 -2.79 -12.20
N GLN A 76 -1.67 -3.29 -11.42
CA GLN A 76 -1.93 -3.83 -10.09
C GLN A 76 -2.15 -2.71 -9.07
N ARG A 77 -3.01 -2.97 -8.09
CA ARG A 77 -3.43 -2.02 -7.06
C ARG A 77 -3.45 -2.70 -5.71
N ALA A 78 -3.08 -1.94 -4.67
CA ALA A 78 -3.17 -2.37 -3.29
C ALA A 78 -4.64 -2.57 -2.91
N LYS A 79 -4.93 -3.67 -2.20
CA LYS A 79 -6.26 -4.04 -1.73
C LYS A 79 -6.15 -4.62 -0.32
N LEU A 80 -6.95 -4.07 0.60
CA LEU A 80 -7.07 -4.60 1.94
C LEU A 80 -8.55 -4.58 2.37
N PRO A 81 -9.27 -5.71 2.26
CA PRO A 81 -10.72 -5.75 2.48
C PRO A 81 -11.17 -5.33 3.89
N VAL A 82 -10.32 -5.55 4.89
CA VAL A 82 -10.60 -5.20 6.29
C VAL A 82 -10.24 -3.75 6.65
N ALA A 83 -9.60 -3.02 5.73
CA ALA A 83 -9.19 -1.64 5.99
C ALA A 83 -10.42 -0.74 6.05
N THR A 84 -10.50 0.05 7.12
CA THR A 84 -11.52 1.07 7.33
C THR A 84 -10.88 2.35 7.86
N GLY A 85 -11.59 3.48 7.74
CA GLY A 85 -11.08 4.77 8.18
C GLY A 85 -9.72 5.10 7.55
N SER A 86 -8.77 5.59 8.36
CA SER A 86 -7.45 6.01 7.86
C SER A 86 -6.64 4.90 7.18
N TRP A 87 -6.89 3.63 7.50
CA TRP A 87 -6.22 2.53 6.79
C TRP A 87 -6.68 2.41 5.35
N GLN A 88 -7.97 2.63 5.08
CA GLN A 88 -8.50 2.67 3.72
C GLN A 88 -7.91 3.86 2.96
N GLU A 89 -7.85 5.04 3.59
CA GLU A 89 -7.24 6.23 3.00
C GLU A 89 -5.76 6.01 2.65
N CYS A 90 -5.00 5.26 3.47
CA CYS A 90 -3.63 4.87 3.14
C CYS A 90 -3.55 4.00 1.88
N VAL A 91 -4.42 3.00 1.76
CA VAL A 91 -4.48 2.13 0.56
C VAL A 91 -4.84 2.94 -0.69
N GLU A 92 -5.82 3.84 -0.58
CA GLU A 92 -6.22 4.76 -1.64
C GLU A 92 -5.09 5.72 -2.04
N SER A 93 -4.32 6.22 -1.06
CA SER A 93 -3.17 7.09 -1.30
C SER A 93 -2.07 6.38 -2.09
N VAL A 94 -1.76 5.12 -1.74
CA VAL A 94 -0.80 4.30 -2.51
C VAL A 94 -1.31 4.05 -3.93
N ASN A 95 -2.59 3.72 -4.09
CA ASN A 95 -3.18 3.48 -5.40
C ASN A 95 -3.20 4.74 -6.29
N THR A 96 -3.43 5.90 -5.68
CA THR A 96 -3.36 7.21 -6.35
C THR A 96 -1.95 7.48 -6.83
N LEU A 97 -0.94 7.28 -5.96
CA LEU A 97 0.47 7.43 -6.34
C LEU A 97 0.84 6.51 -7.50
N ILE A 98 0.41 5.24 -7.48
CA ILE A 98 0.64 4.32 -8.61
C ILE A 98 0.03 4.88 -9.89
N GLY A 99 -1.22 5.37 -9.85
CA GLY A 99 -1.88 5.99 -11.00
C GLY A 99 -1.09 7.19 -11.54
N ASP A 100 -0.72 8.11 -10.65
CA ASP A 100 0.00 9.34 -10.98
C ASP A 100 1.39 9.08 -11.58
N LEU A 101 2.03 7.96 -11.26
CA LEU A 101 3.32 7.56 -11.84
C LEU A 101 3.18 6.76 -13.15
N VAL A 102 2.13 5.93 -13.26
CA VAL A 102 1.92 5.04 -14.40
C VAL A 102 1.39 5.80 -15.61
N GLN A 103 0.47 6.74 -15.40
CA GLN A 103 -0.23 7.40 -16.49
C GLN A 103 0.71 8.22 -17.40
N PRO A 104 1.61 9.09 -16.89
CA PRO A 104 2.56 9.79 -17.76
C PRO A 104 3.52 8.84 -18.48
N THR A 105 3.95 7.76 -17.81
CA THR A 105 4.82 6.73 -18.41
C THR A 105 4.13 6.03 -19.58
N ALA A 106 2.85 5.67 -19.43
CA ALA A 106 2.06 5.07 -20.50
C ALA A 106 1.89 6.02 -21.69
N GLU A 107 1.68 7.31 -21.43
CA GLU A 107 1.60 8.33 -22.48
C GLU A 107 2.91 8.48 -23.27
N VAL A 108 4.06 8.43 -22.59
CA VAL A 108 5.37 8.41 -23.26
C VAL A 108 5.49 7.18 -24.18
N ALA A 109 5.14 5.99 -23.69
CA ALA A 109 5.18 4.77 -24.48
C ALA A 109 4.30 4.86 -25.73
N ARG A 110 3.06 5.37 -25.59
CA ARG A 110 2.13 5.60 -26.71
C ARG A 110 2.73 6.48 -27.80
N VAL A 111 3.38 7.58 -27.42
CA VAL A 111 3.99 8.50 -28.38
C VAL A 111 5.18 7.84 -29.08
N ILE A 112 6.06 7.16 -28.34
CA ILE A 112 7.21 6.45 -28.91
C ILE A 112 6.75 5.36 -29.89
N GLU A 113 5.72 4.59 -29.57
CA GLU A 113 5.15 3.58 -30.47
C GLU A 113 4.59 4.20 -31.75
N SER A 114 4.00 5.40 -31.66
CA SER A 114 3.46 6.12 -32.83
C SER A 114 4.61 6.56 -33.75
N VAL A 115 5.67 7.14 -33.18
CA VAL A 115 6.89 7.53 -33.90
C VAL A 115 7.55 6.32 -34.57
N ALA A 116 7.64 5.18 -33.87
CA ALA A 116 8.21 3.95 -34.42
C ALA A 116 7.43 3.40 -35.62
N LYS A 117 6.14 3.72 -35.72
CA LYS A 117 5.27 3.39 -36.87
C LYS A 117 5.29 4.48 -37.96
N GLY A 118 6.08 5.54 -37.78
CA GLY A 118 6.17 6.68 -38.69
C GLY A 118 5.07 7.74 -38.52
N ASP A 119 4.24 7.65 -37.47
CA ASP A 119 3.22 8.66 -37.16
C ASP A 119 3.79 9.72 -36.21
N LEU A 120 4.33 10.79 -36.80
CA LEU A 120 4.86 11.96 -36.08
C LEU A 120 3.78 12.98 -35.72
N SER A 121 2.52 12.74 -36.07
CA SER A 121 1.41 13.64 -35.71
C SER A 121 1.04 13.55 -34.22
N ARG A 122 1.53 12.52 -33.53
CA ARG A 122 1.24 12.26 -32.12
C ARG A 122 2.28 12.93 -31.22
N SER A 123 1.78 13.70 -30.26
CA SER A 123 2.58 14.32 -29.21
C SER A 123 2.12 13.87 -27.82
N MET A 124 2.99 14.09 -26.83
CA MET A 124 2.67 13.90 -25.42
C MET A 124 1.80 15.07 -24.96
N LEU A 125 0.67 14.72 -24.34
CA LEU A 125 -0.20 15.69 -23.67
C LEU A 125 0.54 16.27 -22.46
N LEU A 126 0.57 17.60 -22.35
CA LEU A 126 1.15 18.30 -21.19
C LEU A 126 0.12 18.56 -20.08
N GLU A 127 -1.09 18.05 -20.26
CA GLU A 127 -2.19 18.06 -19.32
C GLU A 127 -2.87 16.70 -19.36
N ILE A 128 -3.15 16.13 -18.20
CA ILE A 128 -3.75 14.82 -18.05
C ILE A 128 -4.85 14.92 -16.99
N ASP A 129 -6.06 14.45 -17.31
CA ASP A 129 -7.25 14.53 -16.45
C ASP A 129 -7.51 15.92 -15.86
N GLY A 130 -7.36 16.97 -16.68
CA GLY A 130 -7.56 18.36 -16.27
C GLY A 130 -6.45 18.94 -15.40
N ARG A 131 -5.33 18.21 -15.23
CA ARG A 131 -4.20 18.63 -14.42
C ARG A 131 -2.96 18.83 -15.30
N PRO A 132 -2.34 20.02 -15.30
CA PRO A 132 -1.11 20.22 -16.05
C PRO A 132 -0.01 19.33 -15.45
N LEU A 133 0.79 18.71 -16.31
CA LEU A 133 2.00 18.03 -15.88
C LEU A 133 2.93 19.04 -15.19
N ARG A 134 3.61 18.59 -14.14
CA ARG A 134 4.55 19.39 -13.36
C ARG A 134 5.84 18.62 -13.13
N GLY A 135 6.88 19.35 -12.69
CA GLY A 135 8.17 18.77 -12.33
C GLY A 135 8.75 17.88 -13.43
N ASP A 136 9.14 16.67 -13.05
CA ASP A 136 9.79 15.71 -13.94
C ASP A 136 8.92 15.28 -15.11
N PHE A 137 7.62 15.08 -14.89
CA PHE A 137 6.70 14.69 -15.96
C PHE A 137 6.56 15.77 -17.04
N LEU A 138 6.51 17.04 -16.64
CA LEU A 138 6.48 18.15 -17.60
C LEU A 138 7.78 18.24 -18.41
N ARG A 139 8.91 18.05 -17.74
CA ARG A 139 10.23 18.04 -18.39
C ARG A 139 10.32 16.91 -19.42
N ILE A 140 9.91 15.69 -19.04
CA ILE A 140 9.88 14.53 -19.94
C ILE A 140 8.98 14.82 -21.15
N GLY A 141 7.77 15.33 -20.96
CA GLY A 141 6.86 15.61 -22.07
C GLY A 141 7.37 16.66 -23.03
N LYS A 142 8.04 17.70 -22.55
CA LYS A 142 8.71 18.68 -23.42
C LYS A 142 9.85 18.06 -24.23
N VAL A 143 10.65 17.19 -23.62
CA VAL A 143 11.75 16.49 -24.32
C VAL A 143 11.20 15.56 -25.39
N VAL A 144 10.18 14.76 -25.06
CA VAL A 144 9.52 13.85 -26.01
C VAL A 144 8.95 14.65 -27.19
N ASN A 145 8.20 15.73 -26.93
CA ASN A 145 7.63 16.56 -28.01
C ASN A 145 8.70 17.22 -28.88
N THR A 146 9.80 17.67 -28.27
CA THR A 146 10.94 18.23 -29.03
C THR A 146 11.55 17.18 -29.97
N MET A 147 11.71 15.94 -29.49
CA MET A 147 12.23 14.83 -30.29
C MET A 147 11.30 14.49 -31.46
N VAL A 148 9.99 14.41 -31.23
CA VAL A 148 9.00 14.15 -32.31
C VAL A 148 9.08 15.22 -33.40
N ASN A 149 9.18 16.50 -33.03
CA ASN A 149 9.20 17.61 -33.98
C ASN A 149 10.49 17.71 -34.82
N GLN A 150 11.53 16.94 -34.48
CA GLN A 150 12.83 16.97 -35.15
C GLN A 150 13.03 15.79 -36.12
N LEU A 151 12.10 14.82 -36.14
CA LEU A 151 12.09 13.68 -37.06
C LEU A 151 11.23 13.98 -38.29
#